data_AF-A0A2V2BNH3-F1
#
_entry.id   AF-A0A2V2BNH3-F1
#
_cell.length_a   1.000
_cell.length_b   1.000
_cell.length_c   1.000
_cell.angle_alpha   90.00
_cell.angle_beta   90.00
_cell.angle_gamma   90.00
#
_symmetry.space_group_name_H-M   'P 1'
#
loop_
_entity.id
_entity.type
_entity.pdbx_description
1 polymer ?
#
loop_
_entity_poly.entity_id
_entity_poly.type
_entity_poly.pdbx_seq_one_letter_code
_entity_poly.pdbx_strand_id
1 'polypeptide(L)'
;MPRGRRAEPFGLIRQYLPFIGLNTHGGVIFAYLGGIALHVWTIKGYFETIDSSLEEAAALDGATPWQAFRLVLLPLSVPILAVVFILAFIAAVTEVPVASLLLRDVNSYTLAVGMQQYLNPQNYLWGDFAAAAVLSAIPITLVFLLAQRWLVNGLTAGGVKG
;
A
#
# COMPACT_ATOMS: atom_id res chain seq x y z
N MET A 1 -16.18 40.09 21.20
CA MET A 1 -14.92 39.84 20.45
C MET A 1 -14.81 38.35 20.14
N PRO A 2 -15.07 37.88 18.91
CA PRO A 2 -14.82 36.50 18.55
C PRO A 2 -13.34 36.34 18.19
N ARG A 3 -12.61 35.53 18.98
CA ARG A 3 -11.23 35.11 18.67
C ARG A 3 -11.22 34.34 17.35
N GLY A 4 -10.31 34.72 16.45
CA GLY A 4 -10.12 34.08 15.15
C GLY A 4 -9.96 32.56 15.30
N ARG A 5 -10.85 31.81 14.64
CA ARG A 5 -10.59 30.41 14.30
C ARG A 5 -9.36 30.42 13.41
N ARG A 6 -8.22 30.04 13.95
CA ARG A 6 -7.09 29.59 13.14
C ARG A 6 -7.63 28.43 12.30
N ALA A 7 -7.77 28.65 11.00
CA ALA A 7 -8.08 27.58 10.07
C ALA A 7 -6.86 26.65 10.10
N GLU A 8 -6.98 25.55 10.85
CA GLU A 8 -6.04 24.44 10.76
C GLU A 8 -5.89 24.11 9.26
N PRO A 9 -4.70 24.12 8.66
CA PRO A 9 -4.54 23.97 7.21
C PRO A 9 -5.22 22.68 6.68
N PHE A 10 -5.29 21.64 7.51
CA PHE A 10 -5.99 20.39 7.20
C PHE A 10 -7.52 20.47 7.27
N GLY A 11 -8.09 21.42 8.03
CA GLY A 11 -9.52 21.69 8.07
C GLY A 11 -10.04 22.33 6.77
N LEU A 12 -9.20 23.12 6.10
CA LEU A 12 -9.51 23.71 4.79
C LEU A 12 -9.62 22.62 3.71
N ILE A 13 -8.77 21.58 3.75
CA ILE A 13 -8.83 20.47 2.80
C ILE A 13 -10.20 19.78 2.84
N ARG A 14 -10.78 19.57 4.03
CA ARG A 14 -12.12 18.98 4.17
C ARG A 14 -13.23 19.85 3.57
N GLN A 15 -13.06 21.18 3.58
CA GLN A 15 -14.04 22.11 3.03
C GLN A 15 -14.13 22.05 1.50
N TYR A 16 -13.00 21.81 0.83
CA TYR A 16 -12.94 21.74 -0.64
C TYR A 16 -12.98 20.31 -1.18
N LEU A 17 -12.39 19.36 -0.46
CA LEU A 17 -12.29 17.93 -0.84
C LEU A 17 -12.68 17.06 0.36
N PRO A 18 -13.98 16.83 0.60
CA PRO A 18 -14.47 16.21 1.83
C PRO A 18 -14.02 14.75 1.99
N PHE A 19 -13.63 14.05 0.92
CA PHE A 19 -13.22 12.65 0.96
C PHE A 19 -11.74 12.44 1.37
N ILE A 20 -10.86 13.41 1.15
CA ILE A 20 -9.44 13.37 1.61
C ILE A 20 -9.16 14.27 2.81
N GLY A 21 -10.18 14.93 3.35
CA GLY A 21 -10.06 15.80 4.51
C GLY A 21 -9.78 15.05 5.81
N LEU A 22 -9.66 15.81 6.90
CA LEU A 22 -9.52 15.23 8.24
C LEU A 22 -10.69 14.31 8.61
N ASN A 23 -10.37 13.26 9.38
CA ASN A 23 -11.30 12.25 9.89
C ASN A 23 -11.95 11.41 8.78
N THR A 24 -11.20 11.09 7.73
CA THR A 24 -11.66 10.19 6.66
C THR A 24 -10.60 9.13 6.32
N HIS A 25 -11.06 7.94 5.92
CA HIS A 25 -10.19 6.90 5.39
C HIS A 25 -9.51 7.32 4.08
N GLY A 26 -10.17 8.16 3.26
CA GLY A 26 -9.60 8.66 2.03
C GLY A 26 -8.37 9.54 2.26
N GLY A 27 -8.36 10.36 3.32
CA GLY A 27 -7.19 11.15 3.71
C GLY A 27 -6.01 10.28 4.14
N VAL A 28 -6.28 9.20 4.88
CA VAL A 28 -5.28 8.21 5.29
C VAL A 28 -4.69 7.49 4.07
N ILE A 29 -5.54 6.98 3.17
CA ILE A 29 -5.09 6.33 1.93
C ILE A 29 -4.23 7.28 1.11
N PHE A 30 -4.67 8.53 0.93
CA PHE A 30 -3.95 9.53 0.15
C PHE A 30 -2.56 9.81 0.74
N ALA A 31 -2.43 9.89 2.07
CA ALA A 31 -1.14 10.07 2.71
C ALA A 31 -0.18 8.90 2.45
N TYR A 32 -0.68 7.66 2.43
CA TYR A 32 0.15 6.46 2.17
C TYR A 32 0.64 6.37 0.71
N LEU A 33 -0.07 6.98 -0.26
CA LEU A 33 0.35 6.98 -1.67
C LEU A 33 1.68 7.73 -1.91
N GLY A 34 2.16 8.53 -0.96
CA GLY A 34 3.48 9.17 -1.07
C GLY A 34 4.67 8.22 -0.89
N GLY A 35 4.47 7.07 -0.24
CA GLY A 35 5.52 6.13 0.16
C GLY A 35 6.06 5.21 -0.93
N ILE A 36 6.07 5.62 -2.20
CA ILE A 36 6.31 4.72 -3.34
C ILE A 36 7.77 4.57 -3.76
N ALA A 37 8.69 5.41 -3.24
CA ALA A 37 10.06 5.49 -3.77
C ALA A 37 10.79 4.13 -3.80
N LEU A 38 10.76 3.38 -2.69
CA LEU A 38 11.39 2.06 -2.62
C LEU A 38 10.69 1.06 -3.57
N HIS A 39 9.36 1.08 -3.63
CA HIS A 39 8.59 0.22 -4.53
C HIS A 39 8.90 0.46 -6.00
N VAL A 40 9.07 1.73 -6.40
CA VAL A 40 9.48 2.10 -7.77
C VAL A 40 10.85 1.51 -8.09
N TRP A 41 11.84 1.63 -7.19
CA TRP A 41 13.16 1.05 -7.40
C TRP A 41 13.14 -0.49 -7.44
N THR A 42 12.34 -1.12 -6.59
CA THR A 42 12.16 -2.58 -6.58
C THR A 42 11.54 -3.08 -7.88
N ILE A 43 10.48 -2.44 -8.38
CA ILE A 43 9.84 -2.80 -9.64
C ILE A 43 10.79 -2.55 -10.81
N LYS A 44 11.48 -1.41 -10.83
CA LYS A 44 12.49 -1.09 -11.84
C LYS A 44 13.57 -2.16 -11.93
N GLY A 45 14.17 -2.54 -10.79
CA GLY A 45 15.21 -3.56 -10.76
C GLY A 45 14.72 -4.91 -11.27
N TYR A 46 13.45 -5.25 -11.07
CA TYR A 46 12.85 -6.47 -11.63
C TYR A 46 12.60 -6.37 -13.13
N PHE A 47 12.09 -5.23 -13.61
CA PHE A 47 11.91 -4.99 -15.05
C PHE A 47 13.24 -5.14 -15.81
N GLU A 48 14.35 -4.67 -15.23
CA GLU A 48 15.69 -4.80 -15.82
C GLU A 48 16.20 -6.24 -15.92
N THR A 49 15.53 -7.22 -15.29
CA THR A 49 15.86 -8.65 -15.44
C THR A 49 15.12 -9.33 -16.60
N ILE A 50 14.10 -8.67 -17.16
CA ILE A 50 13.31 -9.19 -18.27
C ILE A 50 14.01 -8.80 -19.57
N ASP A 51 14.17 -9.75 -20.49
CA ASP A 51 14.87 -9.53 -21.75
C ASP A 51 14.13 -8.50 -22.62
N SER A 52 14.84 -7.45 -23.04
CA SER A 52 14.26 -6.34 -23.81
C SER A 52 13.77 -6.75 -25.19
N SER A 53 14.26 -7.87 -25.75
CA SER A 53 13.80 -8.38 -27.04
C SER A 53 12.31 -8.73 -27.06
N LEU A 54 11.70 -8.99 -25.91
CA LEU A 54 10.25 -9.23 -25.79
C LEU A 54 9.45 -7.95 -26.07
N GLU A 55 9.92 -6.80 -25.59
CA GLU A 55 9.28 -5.51 -25.86
C GLU A 55 9.56 -5.04 -27.29
N GLU A 56 10.76 -5.29 -27.82
CA GLU A 56 11.11 -5.01 -29.22
C GLU A 56 10.25 -5.84 -30.18
N ALA A 57 10.04 -7.13 -29.90
CA ALA A 57 9.14 -7.98 -30.67
C ALA A 57 7.70 -7.44 -30.67
N ALA A 58 7.19 -7.04 -29.50
CA ALA A 58 5.88 -6.42 -29.40
C ALA A 58 5.78 -5.11 -30.20
N ALA A 59 6.84 -4.30 -30.22
CA ALA A 59 6.90 -3.08 -31.02
C ALA A 59 6.90 -3.38 -32.54
N LEU A 60 7.59 -4.44 -32.98
CA LEU A 60 7.54 -4.93 -34.37
C LEU A 60 6.15 -5.42 -34.75
N ASP A 61 5.41 -6.01 -33.81
CA ASP A 61 4.00 -6.39 -33.97
C ASP A 61 3.03 -5.18 -33.94
N GLY A 62 3.55 -3.95 -33.85
CA GLY A 62 2.78 -2.72 -33.88
C GLY A 62 2.20 -2.30 -32.53
N ALA A 63 2.65 -2.88 -31.42
CA ALA A 63 2.21 -2.47 -30.08
C ALA A 63 2.76 -1.07 -29.73
N THR A 64 1.87 -0.22 -29.23
CA THR A 64 2.26 1.04 -28.56
C THR A 64 3.01 0.76 -27.26
N PRO A 65 3.80 1.71 -26.72
CA PRO A 65 4.51 1.52 -25.45
C PRO A 65 3.60 1.10 -24.28
N TRP A 66 2.36 1.64 -24.24
CA TRP A 66 1.38 1.24 -23.22
C TRP A 66 0.87 -0.20 -23.41
N GLN A 67 0.70 -0.65 -24.67
CA GLN A 67 0.34 -2.04 -24.96
C GLN A 67 1.48 -2.99 -24.59
N ALA A 68 2.72 -2.68 -24.94
CA ALA A 68 3.89 -3.47 -24.54
C ALA A 68 4.01 -3.56 -23.01
N PHE A 69 3.89 -2.43 -22.31
CA PHE A 69 3.87 -2.41 -20.84
C PHE A 69 2.77 -3.30 -20.26
N ARG A 70 1.52 -3.12 -20.70
CA ARG A 70 0.36 -3.79 -20.09
C ARG A 70 0.24 -5.27 -20.47
N LEU A 71 0.60 -5.63 -21.71
CA LEU A 71 0.36 -6.96 -22.27
C LEU A 71 1.60 -7.86 -22.26
N VAL A 72 2.80 -7.30 -22.15
CA VAL A 72 4.07 -8.06 -22.15
C VAL A 72 4.78 -7.91 -20.81
N LEU A 73 5.19 -6.69 -20.45
CA LEU A 73 6.04 -6.47 -19.27
C LEU A 73 5.29 -6.75 -17.95
N LEU A 74 4.06 -6.25 -17.81
CA LEU A 74 3.28 -6.36 -16.58
C LEU A 74 2.90 -7.82 -16.23
N PRO A 75 2.44 -8.67 -17.16
CA PRO A 75 2.20 -10.09 -16.89
C PRO A 75 3.44 -10.86 -16.46
N LEU A 76 4.60 -10.56 -17.06
CA LEU A 76 5.88 -11.17 -16.69
C LEU A 76 6.39 -10.67 -15.33
N SER A 77 5.93 -9.50 -14.91
CA SER A 77 6.29 -8.86 -13.63
C SER A 77 5.32 -9.14 -12.49
N VAL A 78 4.32 -9.99 -12.69
CA VAL A 78 3.33 -10.36 -11.66
C VAL A 78 3.97 -10.79 -10.32
N PRO A 79 5.09 -11.53 -10.27
CA PRO A 79 5.73 -11.89 -9.01
C PRO A 79 6.18 -10.67 -8.19
N ILE A 80 6.82 -9.68 -8.81
CA ILE A 80 7.29 -8.49 -8.08
C ILE A 80 6.13 -7.58 -7.66
N LEU A 81 5.07 -7.52 -8.45
CA LEU A 81 3.86 -6.78 -8.09
C LEU A 81 3.17 -7.38 -6.86
N ALA A 82 3.16 -8.72 -6.74
CA ALA A 82 2.67 -9.40 -5.56
C ALA A 82 3.52 -9.07 -4.32
N VAL A 83 4.86 -9.04 -4.44
CA VAL A 83 5.76 -8.64 -3.35
C VAL A 83 5.49 -7.20 -2.91
N VAL A 84 5.41 -6.26 -3.84
CA VAL A 84 5.14 -4.84 -3.52
C VAL A 84 3.77 -4.68 -2.85
N PHE A 85 2.75 -5.38 -3.33
CA PHE A 85 1.42 -5.36 -2.72
C PHE A 85 1.44 -5.86 -1.28
N ILE A 86 2.11 -7.00 -1.01
CA ILE A 86 2.24 -7.54 0.36
C ILE A 86 2.95 -6.54 1.27
N LEU A 87 4.08 -5.97 0.83
CA LEU A 87 4.85 -5.01 1.63
C LEU A 87 4.04 -3.75 1.95
N ALA A 88 3.36 -3.18 0.95
CA ALA A 88 2.50 -2.02 1.13
C ALA A 88 1.31 -2.32 2.07
N PHE A 89 0.73 -3.52 1.96
CA PHE A 89 -0.38 -3.95 2.81
C PHE A 89 0.06 -4.11 4.27
N ILE A 90 1.21 -4.75 4.52
CA ILE A 90 1.78 -4.87 5.87
C ILE A 90 2.05 -3.49 6.46
N ALA A 91 2.66 -2.59 5.68
CA ALA A 91 2.94 -1.23 6.12
C ALA A 91 1.65 -0.50 6.51
N ALA A 92 0.60 -0.57 5.70
CA ALA A 92 -0.67 0.09 5.98
C ALA A 92 -1.42 -0.50 7.18
N VAL A 93 -1.41 -1.82 7.37
CA VAL A 93 -2.11 -2.49 8.51
C VAL A 93 -1.43 -2.17 9.84
N THR A 94 -0.11 -1.96 9.84
CA THR A 94 0.69 -1.72 11.05
C THR A 94 0.91 -0.23 11.34
N GLU A 95 0.43 0.67 10.46
CA GLU A 95 0.66 2.10 10.57
C GLU A 95 -0.20 2.74 11.68
N VAL A 96 0.43 3.55 12.53
CA VAL A 96 -0.21 4.26 13.64
C VAL A 96 -0.09 5.77 13.54
N PRO A 97 1.12 6.37 13.31
CA PRO A 97 1.28 7.82 13.45
C PRO A 97 0.36 8.67 12.57
N VAL A 98 0.29 8.39 11.27
CA VAL A 98 -0.52 9.17 10.31
C VAL A 98 -2.00 8.88 10.52
N ALA A 99 -2.39 7.61 10.68
CA ALA A 99 -3.78 7.23 10.94
C ALA A 99 -4.33 7.85 12.23
N SER A 100 -3.56 7.83 13.33
CA SER A 100 -3.97 8.42 14.61
C SER A 100 -4.05 9.95 14.58
N LEU A 101 -3.24 10.60 13.74
CA LEU A 101 -3.30 12.05 13.54
C LEU A 101 -4.55 12.46 12.73
N LEU A 102 -4.92 11.66 11.71
CA LEU A 102 -5.98 12.00 10.77
C LEU A 102 -7.37 11.54 11.23
N LEU A 103 -7.47 10.37 11.88
CA LEU A 103 -8.73 9.78 12.33
C LEU A 103 -9.05 10.22 13.77
N ARG A 104 -10.25 10.73 14.00
CA ARG A 104 -10.66 11.27 15.31
C ARG A 104 -11.80 10.50 15.96
N ASP A 105 -12.72 9.96 15.16
CA ASP A 105 -13.86 9.23 15.68
C ASP A 105 -13.44 7.78 15.99
N VAL A 106 -13.78 7.26 17.16
CA VAL A 106 -13.42 5.89 17.56
C VAL A 106 -13.92 4.86 16.54
N ASN A 107 -15.09 5.09 15.96
CA ASN A 107 -15.67 4.21 14.94
C ASN A 107 -14.96 4.25 13.57
N SER A 108 -14.04 5.19 13.35
CA SER A 108 -13.24 5.29 12.13
C SER A 108 -11.79 4.80 12.31
N TYR A 109 -11.42 4.35 13.51
CA TYR A 109 -10.05 3.89 13.77
C TYR A 109 -9.71 2.63 12.99
N THR A 110 -8.47 2.60 12.48
CA THR A 110 -7.84 1.33 12.10
C THR A 110 -7.58 0.51 13.35
N LEU A 111 -7.41 -0.82 13.21
CA LEU A 111 -7.10 -1.68 14.34
C LEU A 111 -5.81 -1.25 15.05
N ALA A 112 -4.80 -0.81 14.30
CA ALA A 112 -3.53 -0.29 14.83
C ALA A 112 -3.71 1.00 15.64
N VAL A 113 -4.59 1.91 15.24
CA VAL A 113 -4.93 3.10 16.04
C VAL A 113 -5.77 2.73 17.25
N GLY A 114 -6.76 1.85 17.09
CA GLY A 114 -7.66 1.43 18.16
C GLY A 114 -6.94 0.74 19.31
N MET A 115 -5.95 -0.12 19.02
CA MET A 115 -5.21 -0.83 20.07
C MET A 115 -4.36 0.09 20.96
N GLN A 116 -4.06 1.32 20.52
CA GLN A 116 -3.35 2.29 21.36
C GLN A 116 -4.13 2.68 22.62
N GLN A 117 -5.45 2.51 22.63
CA GLN A 117 -6.30 2.74 23.82
C GLN A 117 -5.96 1.79 24.99
N TYR A 118 -5.30 0.67 24.71
CA TYR A 118 -4.86 -0.29 25.73
C TYR A 118 -3.54 0.08 26.40
N LEU A 119 -2.86 1.14 25.93
CA LEU A 119 -1.55 1.55 26.39
C LEU A 119 -1.64 2.84 27.24
N ASN A 120 -1.91 2.70 28.54
CA ASN A 120 -1.96 3.85 29.47
C ASN A 120 -0.62 4.08 30.17
N PRO A 121 -0.25 5.34 30.53
CA PRO A 121 1.05 5.66 31.10
C PRO A 121 1.48 4.86 32.34
N GLN A 122 0.53 4.35 33.13
CA GLN A 122 0.79 3.64 34.39
C GLN A 122 0.54 2.13 34.30
N ASN A 123 -0.26 1.68 33.33
CA ASN A 123 -0.65 0.27 33.19
C ASN A 123 -1.12 -0.04 31.76
N TYR A 124 -0.58 -1.10 31.18
CA TYR A 124 -1.03 -1.59 29.88
C TYR A 124 -1.98 -2.76 30.04
N LEU A 125 -3.06 -2.75 29.25
CA LEU A 125 -4.00 -3.87 29.14
C LEU A 125 -3.42 -4.90 28.16
N TRP A 126 -2.38 -5.61 28.61
CA TRP A 126 -1.59 -6.52 27.77
C TRP A 126 -2.41 -7.61 27.07
N GLY A 127 -3.45 -8.14 27.74
CA GLY A 127 -4.32 -9.16 27.17
C GLY A 127 -5.09 -8.65 25.94
N ASP A 128 -5.72 -7.48 26.08
CA ASP A 128 -6.49 -6.87 24.99
C ASP A 128 -5.59 -6.38 23.85
N PHE A 129 -4.45 -5.80 24.19
CA PHE A 129 -3.45 -5.38 23.20
C PHE A 129 -2.90 -6.57 22.41
N ALA A 130 -2.55 -7.67 23.07
CA ALA A 130 -2.06 -8.89 22.42
C ALA A 130 -3.13 -9.53 21.53
N ALA A 131 -4.39 -9.57 21.99
CA ALA A 131 -5.50 -10.07 21.18
C ALA A 131 -5.69 -9.24 19.89
N ALA A 132 -5.65 -7.91 20.01
CA ALA A 132 -5.73 -7.01 18.87
C ALA A 132 -4.54 -7.15 17.91
N ALA A 133 -3.33 -7.35 18.43
CA ALA A 133 -2.12 -7.58 17.64
C ALA A 133 -2.16 -8.91 16.87
N VAL A 134 -2.68 -9.98 17.48
CA VAL A 134 -2.89 -11.26 16.76
C VAL A 134 -3.96 -11.11 15.70
N LEU A 135 -5.05 -10.38 15.99
CA LEU A 135 -6.11 -10.12 15.03
C LEU A 135 -5.61 -9.33 13.80
N SER A 136 -4.68 -8.39 13.99
CA SER A 136 -4.09 -7.62 12.87
C SER A 136 -3.20 -8.48 11.95
N ALA A 137 -2.64 -9.58 12.46
CA ALA A 137 -1.87 -10.52 11.65
C ALA A 137 -2.75 -11.35 10.68
N ILE A 138 -4.02 -11.61 11.03
CA ILE A 138 -4.94 -12.41 10.20
C ILE A 138 -5.08 -11.87 8.77
N PRO A 139 -5.44 -10.59 8.53
CA PRO A 139 -5.56 -10.08 7.16
C PRO A 139 -4.22 -10.11 6.41
N ILE A 140 -3.09 -9.92 7.10
CA ILE A 140 -1.76 -10.02 6.50
C ILE A 140 -1.50 -11.44 6.02
N THR A 141 -1.77 -12.45 6.85
CA THR A 141 -1.64 -13.86 6.49
C THR A 141 -2.54 -14.22 5.31
N LEU A 142 -3.79 -13.77 5.30
CA LEU A 142 -4.71 -14.01 4.20
C LEU A 142 -4.22 -13.42 2.88
N VAL A 143 -3.79 -12.15 2.89
CA VAL A 143 -3.22 -11.50 1.70
C VAL A 143 -1.98 -12.23 1.21
N PHE A 144 -1.08 -12.62 2.12
CA PHE A 144 0.11 -13.39 1.78
C PHE A 144 -0.24 -14.71 1.10
N LEU A 145 -1.18 -15.48 1.66
CA LEU A 145 -1.63 -16.75 1.09
C LEU A 145 -2.28 -16.57 -0.29
N LEU A 146 -3.11 -15.55 -0.47
CA LEU A 146 -3.75 -15.24 -1.75
C LEU A 146 -2.73 -14.81 -2.81
N ALA A 147 -1.65 -14.15 -2.40
CA ALA A 147 -0.58 -13.70 -3.29
C ALA A 147 0.36 -14.84 -3.73
N GLN A 148 0.40 -15.98 -3.04
CA GLN A 148 1.26 -17.13 -3.40
C GLN A 148 1.07 -17.59 -4.85
N ARG A 149 -0.16 -17.55 -5.38
CA ARG A 149 -0.46 -17.93 -6.77
C ARG A 149 0.26 -17.09 -7.83
N TRP A 150 0.75 -15.91 -7.44
CA TRP A 150 1.47 -14.97 -8.30
C TRP A 150 2.99 -15.03 -8.11
N LEU A 151 3.47 -15.68 -7.05
CA LEU A 151 4.89 -15.89 -6.75
C LEU A 151 5.41 -17.16 -7.45
N VAL A 152 5.23 -17.22 -8.77
CA VAL A 152 5.63 -18.35 -9.61
C VAL A 152 7.00 -18.10 -10.26
N ASN A 153 7.78 -19.16 -10.41
CA ASN A 153 9.09 -19.11 -11.09
C ASN A 153 8.93 -19.39 -12.58
N GLY A 154 9.91 -18.95 -13.38
CA GLY A 154 10.04 -19.39 -14.78
C GLY A 154 9.08 -18.73 -15.77
N LEU A 155 8.48 -17.58 -15.44
CA LEU A 155 7.61 -16.84 -16.38
C LEU A 155 8.31 -16.43 -17.68
N THR A 156 9.64 -16.25 -17.65
CA THR A 156 10.46 -15.92 -18.81
C THR A 156 11.14 -17.14 -19.44
N ALA A 157 10.95 -18.34 -18.87
CA ALA A 157 11.62 -19.55 -19.36
C ALA A 157 11.12 -19.92 -20.77
N GLY A 158 12.05 -20.08 -21.72
CA GLY A 158 11.76 -20.47 -23.10
C GLY A 158 11.34 -19.32 -24.03
N GLY A 159 11.26 -18.08 -23.55
CA GLY A 159 10.93 -16.92 -24.37
C GLY A 159 12.08 -16.44 -25.26
N VAL A 160 13.30 -16.43 -24.72
CA VAL A 160 14.52 -16.03 -25.43
C VAL A 160 15.54 -17.16 -25.35
N LYS A 161 16.18 -17.46 -26.47
CA LYS A 161 17.23 -18.47 -26.55
C LYS A 161 18.58 -17.80 -26.24
N GLY A 162 19.21 -18.22 -25.14
CA GLY A 162 20.62 -17.95 -24.83
C GLY A 162 21.56 -19.01 -25.36
#